data_AF-A0A9P6YX67-F1
#
_entry.id   AF-A0A9P6YX67-F1
#
_cell.length_a   1.000
_cell.length_b   1.000
_cell.length_c   1.000
_cell.angle_alpha   90.00
_cell.angle_beta   90.00
_cell.angle_gamma   90.00
#
_symmetry.space_group_name_H-M   'P 1'
#
loop_
_entity.id
_entity.type
_entity.pdbx_description
1 polymer ?
#
loop_
_entity_poly.entity_id
_entity_poly.type
_entity_poly.pdbx_seq_one_letter_code
_entity_poly.pdbx_strand_id
1 'polypeptide(L)'
;MVKVILVRQFVQVDEETCLIDLTVEGLSPGKHGVHIHESGDISNGWKSTGEHFNPTNVPHGDLHHGHLGDLGNVEVDENGWGDLIIESDRIKVWDVIGRSIVITEKEDDLLPSSTDGHSGDGLLCASTFIVTFKNDTPDEIIEQQIENAKASGAEIVHRYNSAIKGFSVKVPDESVSALSLASPHVEAIEADGEVSTQGRSLLTSN
;
A
#
# COMPACT_ATOMS: atom_id res chain seq x y z
N MET A 1 11.11 0.32 12.60
CA MET A 1 9.80 -0.13 13.06
C MET A 1 9.04 -0.50 11.80
N VAL A 2 8.33 -1.63 11.73
CA VAL A 2 7.65 -2.01 10.49
C VAL A 2 6.38 -1.16 10.39
N LYS A 3 6.24 -0.35 9.34
CA LYS A 3 4.98 0.34 9.03
C LYS A 3 4.01 -0.70 8.45
N VAL A 4 2.85 -0.85 9.07
CA VAL A 4 1.76 -1.72 8.61
C VAL A 4 0.49 -0.86 8.50
N ILE A 5 0.09 -0.55 7.28
CA ILE A 5 -1.23 -0.01 6.96
C ILE A 5 -2.08 -1.19 6.57
N LEU A 6 -3.10 -1.44 7.36
CA LEU A 6 -4.11 -2.44 7.10
C LEU A 6 -5.41 -1.72 6.76
N VAL A 7 -5.72 -1.67 5.47
CA VAL A 7 -7.10 -1.40 5.06
C VAL A 7 -7.89 -2.66 5.37
N ARG A 8 -8.77 -2.58 6.35
CA ARG A 8 -9.43 -3.75 6.89
C ARG A 8 -10.59 -4.19 5.99
N GLN A 9 -11.39 -3.23 5.51
CA GLN A 9 -12.52 -3.52 4.64
C GLN A 9 -13.10 -2.27 3.96
N PHE A 10 -13.62 -2.49 2.76
CA PHE A 10 -14.65 -1.66 2.15
C PHE A 10 -15.95 -2.47 2.14
N VAL A 11 -17.04 -1.90 2.64
CA VAL A 11 -18.34 -2.56 2.69
C VAL A 11 -19.38 -1.65 2.09
N GLN A 12 -19.96 -2.07 0.96
CA GLN A 12 -21.15 -1.41 0.43
C GLN A 12 -22.35 -1.83 1.28
N VAL A 13 -22.78 -0.96 2.19
CA VAL A 13 -23.85 -1.26 3.15
C VAL A 13 -25.21 -1.26 2.44
N ASP A 14 -25.40 -0.32 1.51
CA ASP A 14 -26.54 -0.23 0.61
C ASP A 14 -26.13 0.49 -0.69
N GLU A 15 -27.08 0.76 -1.61
CA GLU A 15 -26.78 1.41 -2.89
C GLU A 15 -26.12 2.79 -2.73
N GLU A 16 -26.35 3.48 -1.62
CA GLU A 16 -25.83 4.82 -1.36
C GLU A 16 -24.54 4.83 -0.54
N THR A 17 -24.44 3.95 0.45
CA THR A 17 -23.46 4.06 1.54
C THR A 17 -22.35 3.02 1.44
N CYS A 18 -21.11 3.48 1.41
CA CYS A 18 -19.90 2.67 1.57
C CYS A 18 -19.22 2.96 2.91
N LEU A 19 -18.99 1.91 3.69
CA LEU A 19 -18.19 1.94 4.91
C LEU A 19 -16.74 1.58 4.57
N ILE A 20 -15.80 2.40 5.04
CA ILE A 20 -14.36 2.18 4.92
C ILE A 20 -13.80 2.07 6.33
N ASP A 21 -13.11 0.98 6.62
CA ASP A 21 -12.46 0.71 7.91
C ASP A 21 -10.98 0.49 7.66
N LEU A 22 -10.17 1.42 8.17
CA LEU A 22 -8.72 1.47 7.99
C LEU A 22 -8.04 1.52 9.35
N THR A 23 -6.98 0.74 9.50
CA THR A 23 -6.11 0.76 10.68
C THR A 23 -4.66 0.92 10.23
N VAL A 24 -3.90 1.75 10.93
CA VAL A 24 -2.47 1.93 10.73
C VAL A 24 -1.70 1.56 11.99
N GLU A 25 -0.52 0.99 11.79
CA GLU A 25 0.46 0.68 12.83
C GLU A 25 1.87 1.06 12.35
N GLY A 26 2.70 1.57 13.26
CA GLY A 26 4.10 1.90 13.00
C GLY A 26 4.34 3.23 12.29
N LEU A 27 3.31 4.06 12.10
CA LEU A 27 3.46 5.43 11.62
C LEU A 27 3.96 6.36 12.74
N SER A 28 4.49 7.52 12.37
CA SER A 28 4.84 8.56 13.35
C SER A 28 3.57 9.12 13.99
N PRO A 29 3.61 9.56 15.26
CA PRO A 29 2.48 10.22 15.89
C PRO A 29 2.10 11.50 15.13
N GLY A 30 0.79 11.76 15.00
CA GLY A 30 0.25 12.90 14.27
C GLY A 30 -0.76 12.50 13.19
N LYS A 31 -1.16 13.48 12.37
CA LYS A 31 -2.10 13.26 11.28
C LYS A 31 -1.38 12.90 9.99
N HIS A 32 -1.98 11.97 9.25
CA HIS A 32 -1.51 11.49 7.97
C HIS A 32 -2.65 11.51 6.96
N GLY A 33 -2.44 12.10 5.79
CA GLY A 33 -3.43 12.11 4.71
C GLY A 33 -3.74 10.70 4.21
N VAL A 34 -4.98 10.46 3.81
CA VAL A 34 -5.44 9.16 3.29
C VAL A 34 -6.18 9.38 1.98
N HIS A 35 -5.75 8.68 0.94
CA HIS A 35 -6.26 8.89 -0.42
C HIS A 35 -6.44 7.56 -1.16
N ILE A 36 -7.49 7.48 -1.98
CA ILE A 36 -7.62 6.45 -3.02
C ILE A 36 -6.99 7.01 -4.29
N HIS A 37 -5.98 6.35 -4.83
CA HIS A 37 -5.32 6.75 -6.06
C HIS A 37 -5.95 6.10 -7.29
N GLU A 38 -5.71 6.68 -8.48
CA GLU A 38 -6.35 6.23 -9.71
C GLU A 38 -5.90 4.83 -10.20
N SER A 39 -4.72 4.37 -9.82
CA SER A 39 -4.15 3.08 -10.23
C SER A 39 -3.82 2.18 -9.04
N GLY A 40 -3.98 0.87 -9.24
CA GLY A 40 -3.48 -0.17 -8.34
C GLY A 40 -2.05 -0.62 -8.63
N ASP A 41 -1.35 0.04 -9.56
CA ASP A 41 0.03 -0.30 -9.93
C ASP A 41 1.01 0.12 -8.82
N ILE A 42 1.59 -0.88 -8.16
CA ILE A 42 2.58 -0.71 -7.08
C ILE A 42 4.02 -1.02 -7.55
N SER A 43 4.25 -1.18 -8.86
CA SER A 43 5.56 -1.56 -9.42
C SER A 43 6.68 -0.56 -9.11
N ASN A 44 6.35 0.71 -8.85
CA ASN A 44 7.28 1.74 -8.40
C ASN A 44 6.82 2.38 -7.09
N GLY A 45 6.28 1.55 -6.19
CA GLY A 45 5.71 2.00 -4.93
C GLY A 45 4.51 2.92 -5.14
N TRP A 46 4.34 3.91 -4.25
CA TRP A 46 3.18 4.81 -4.34
C TRP A 46 3.20 5.66 -5.62
N LYS A 47 4.37 5.90 -6.21
CA LYS A 47 4.51 6.76 -7.39
C LYS A 47 3.82 6.20 -8.64
N SER A 48 3.73 4.88 -8.77
CA SER A 48 3.03 4.24 -9.91
C SER A 48 1.51 4.19 -9.72
N THR A 49 1.00 4.57 -8.54
CA THR A 49 -0.44 4.60 -8.27
C THR A 49 -1.15 5.79 -8.92
N GLY A 50 -0.39 6.76 -9.44
CA GLY A 50 -0.92 7.96 -10.11
C GLY A 50 -1.37 9.02 -9.11
N GLU A 51 -2.30 9.88 -9.52
CA GLU A 51 -2.87 10.94 -8.69
C GLU A 51 -4.08 10.45 -7.87
N HIS A 52 -4.66 11.31 -7.02
CA HIS A 52 -5.91 11.02 -6.32
C HIS A 52 -7.02 10.68 -7.33
N PHE A 53 -7.86 9.70 -6.99
CA PHE A 53 -8.93 9.27 -7.86
C PHE A 53 -10.00 10.37 -8.02
N ASN A 54 -10.03 10.97 -9.21
CA ASN A 54 -10.85 12.15 -9.51
C ASN A 54 -11.66 12.00 -10.82
N PRO A 55 -12.67 11.11 -10.87
CA PRO A 55 -13.45 10.89 -12.08
C PRO A 55 -14.32 12.10 -12.46
N THR A 56 -14.58 13.01 -11.51
CA THR A 56 -15.43 14.20 -11.70
C THR A 56 -14.63 15.46 -12.01
N ASN A 57 -13.30 15.39 -12.06
CA ASN A 57 -12.39 16.51 -12.36
C ASN A 57 -12.68 17.77 -11.52
N VAL A 58 -12.79 17.57 -10.21
CA VAL A 58 -12.96 18.65 -9.21
C VAL A 58 -11.63 18.97 -8.53
N PRO A 59 -11.47 20.12 -7.87
CA PRO A 59 -10.29 20.37 -7.02
C PRO A 59 -10.20 19.42 -5.83
N HIS A 60 -8.99 19.31 -5.26
CA HIS A 60 -8.73 18.65 -3.97
C HIS A 60 -9.60 19.26 -2.86
N GLY A 61 -9.89 18.47 -1.82
CA GLY A 61 -10.58 18.97 -0.64
C GLY A 61 -10.77 17.92 0.44
N ASP A 62 -11.79 18.12 1.28
CA ASP A 62 -12.17 17.16 2.30
C ASP A 62 -12.99 15.99 1.74
N LEU A 63 -13.35 15.05 2.63
CA LEU A 63 -14.19 13.88 2.33
C LEU A 63 -15.52 14.22 1.62
N HIS A 64 -16.03 15.44 1.76
CA HIS A 64 -17.31 15.86 1.17
C HIS A 64 -17.15 16.76 -0.06
N HIS A 65 -16.04 17.50 -0.16
CA HIS A 65 -15.83 18.56 -1.15
C HIS A 65 -14.44 18.51 -1.80
N GLY A 66 -13.95 17.33 -2.13
CA GLY A 66 -12.69 17.11 -2.84
C GLY A 66 -12.81 16.14 -4.01
N HIS A 67 -11.69 15.55 -4.42
CA HIS A 67 -11.68 14.37 -5.28
C HIS A 67 -12.51 13.24 -4.68
N LEU A 68 -12.87 12.25 -5.51
CA LEU A 68 -13.61 11.09 -5.01
C LEU A 68 -12.76 10.23 -4.07
N GLY A 69 -11.45 10.22 -4.29
CA GLY A 69 -10.47 9.52 -3.48
C GLY A 69 -9.99 10.27 -2.23
N ASP A 70 -10.42 11.50 -1.98
CA ASP A 70 -9.99 12.25 -0.78
C ASP A 70 -10.72 11.70 0.45
N LEU A 71 -10.00 11.05 1.37
CA LEU A 71 -10.57 10.45 2.58
C LEU A 71 -10.26 11.24 3.86
N GLY A 72 -9.49 12.32 3.75
CA GLY A 72 -9.09 13.16 4.88
C GLY A 72 -7.83 12.66 5.55
N ASN A 73 -7.82 12.62 6.89
CA ASN A 73 -6.65 12.27 7.69
C ASN A 73 -6.96 11.14 8.67
N VAL A 74 -6.01 10.22 8.86
CA VAL A 74 -5.96 9.33 10.03
C VAL A 74 -5.08 9.98 11.11
N GLU A 75 -5.51 9.92 12.37
CA GLU A 75 -4.73 10.39 13.51
C GLU A 75 -4.02 9.20 14.17
N VAL A 76 -2.70 9.30 14.31
CA VAL A 76 -1.82 8.27 14.82
C VAL A 76 -1.32 8.67 16.21
N ASP A 77 -1.45 7.76 17.17
CA ASP A 77 -1.06 7.95 18.56
C ASP A 77 0.46 7.81 18.77
N GLU A 78 0.91 8.05 20.01
CA GLU A 78 2.32 7.95 20.42
C GLU A 78 2.92 6.53 20.28
N ASN A 79 2.09 5.51 20.15
CA ASN A 79 2.51 4.12 19.93
C ASN A 79 2.58 3.78 18.43
N GLY A 80 2.26 4.73 17.55
CA GLY A 80 2.21 4.55 16.11
C GLY A 80 0.93 3.87 15.63
N TRP A 81 -0.12 3.82 16.44
CA TRP A 81 -1.40 3.21 16.10
C TRP A 81 -2.45 4.27 15.75
N GLY A 82 -3.27 4.03 14.73
CA GLY A 82 -4.40 4.89 14.39
C GLY A 82 -5.48 4.14 13.64
N ASP A 83 -6.72 4.60 13.74
CA ASP A 83 -7.85 4.07 13.00
C ASP A 83 -8.67 5.18 12.34
N LEU A 84 -9.27 4.83 11.21
CA LEU A 84 -10.13 5.73 10.44
C LEU A 84 -11.32 4.92 9.94
N ILE A 85 -12.51 5.29 10.40
CA ILE A 85 -13.78 4.73 9.95
C ILE A 85 -14.54 5.83 9.23
N ILE A 86 -14.89 5.59 7.98
CA ILE A 86 -15.59 6.53 7.11
C ILE A 86 -16.89 5.90 6.62
N GLU A 87 -17.99 6.62 6.78
CA GLU A 87 -19.22 6.40 6.04
C GLU A 87 -19.26 7.41 4.88
N SER A 88 -19.17 6.92 3.65
CA SER A 88 -19.18 7.73 2.43
C SER A 88 -20.42 7.44 1.61
N ASP A 89 -21.12 8.49 1.20
CA ASP A 89 -22.20 8.45 0.21
C ASP A 89 -21.70 8.65 -1.23
N ARG A 90 -20.45 9.09 -1.38
CA ARG A 90 -19.80 9.36 -2.67
C ARG A 90 -19.15 8.12 -3.26
N ILE A 91 -18.50 7.32 -2.41
CA ILE A 91 -17.70 6.16 -2.84
C ILE A 91 -18.60 4.96 -3.03
N LYS A 92 -18.42 4.25 -4.14
CA LYS A 92 -18.97 2.91 -4.34
C LYS A 92 -17.85 1.90 -4.43
N VAL A 93 -18.03 0.74 -3.80
CA VAL A 93 -17.00 -0.32 -3.76
C VAL A 93 -16.55 -0.70 -5.18
N TRP A 94 -17.48 -0.87 -6.12
CA TRP A 94 -17.15 -1.26 -7.49
C TRP A 94 -16.35 -0.20 -8.26
N ASP A 95 -16.39 1.07 -7.88
CA ASP A 95 -15.63 2.15 -8.54
C ASP A 95 -14.15 2.19 -8.10
N VAL A 96 -13.85 1.58 -6.95
CA VAL A 96 -12.51 1.59 -6.33
C VAL A 96 -11.80 0.23 -6.38
N ILE A 97 -12.47 -0.82 -6.86
CA ILE A 97 -11.81 -2.12 -7.11
C ILE A 97 -10.68 -1.94 -8.13
N GLY A 98 -9.50 -2.50 -7.81
CA GLY A 98 -8.31 -2.42 -8.64
C GLY A 98 -7.53 -1.11 -8.51
N ARG A 99 -7.95 -0.22 -7.61
CA ARG A 99 -7.21 0.98 -7.20
C ARG A 99 -6.40 0.72 -5.94
N SER A 100 -5.62 1.71 -5.53
CA SER A 100 -4.81 1.65 -4.31
C SER A 100 -5.27 2.68 -3.29
N ILE A 101 -5.01 2.39 -2.02
CA ILE A 101 -5.00 3.38 -0.95
C ILE A 101 -3.56 3.78 -0.67
N VAL A 102 -3.34 5.07 -0.57
CA VAL A 102 -2.07 5.68 -0.17
C VAL A 102 -2.32 6.48 1.10
N ILE A 103 -1.41 6.35 2.06
CA ILE A 103 -1.37 7.19 3.25
C ILE A 103 -0.12 8.05 3.15
N THR A 104 -0.19 9.35 3.37
CA THR A 104 0.96 10.24 3.17
C THR A 104 1.71 10.54 4.46
N GLU A 105 2.94 11.04 4.33
CA GLU A 105 3.82 11.33 5.47
C GLU A 105 3.33 12.41 6.43
N LYS A 106 2.44 13.30 6.00
CA LYS A 106 2.00 14.48 6.75
C LYS A 106 0.49 14.66 6.69
N GLU A 107 0.01 15.59 7.49
CA GLU A 107 -1.38 16.06 7.47
C GLU A 107 -1.71 16.61 6.08
N ASP A 108 -2.85 16.15 5.54
CA ASP A 108 -3.54 16.77 4.42
C ASP A 108 -4.22 18.07 4.89
N ASP A 109 -3.93 19.17 4.20
CA ASP A 109 -4.49 20.49 4.50
C ASP A 109 -5.99 20.62 4.16
N LEU A 110 -6.53 19.70 3.36
CA LEU A 110 -7.91 19.60 2.90
C LEU A 110 -8.36 20.80 2.05
N LEU A 111 -7.41 21.52 1.43
CA LEU A 111 -7.68 22.76 0.70
C LEU A 111 -7.60 22.57 -0.82
N PRO A 112 -8.46 23.25 -1.60
CA PRO A 112 -8.42 23.22 -3.06
C PRO A 112 -7.22 23.98 -3.66
N SER A 113 -6.33 24.51 -2.82
CA SER A 113 -5.14 25.25 -3.25
C SER A 113 -4.01 24.36 -3.77
N SER A 114 -4.10 23.06 -3.55
CA SER A 114 -3.17 22.03 -4.04
C SER A 114 -3.94 20.92 -4.74
N THR A 115 -3.22 20.03 -5.39
CA THR A 115 -3.78 18.80 -5.98
C THR A 115 -3.67 17.59 -5.06
N ASP A 116 -2.85 17.67 -4.01
CA ASP A 116 -2.42 16.54 -3.16
C ASP A 116 -2.53 16.84 -1.65
N GLY A 117 -3.16 17.97 -1.28
CA GLY A 117 -3.30 18.40 0.10
C GLY A 117 -1.99 18.83 0.78
N HIS A 118 -0.89 19.00 0.03
CA HIS A 118 0.46 19.21 0.56
C HIS A 118 0.91 18.18 1.61
N SER A 119 0.35 16.97 1.53
CA SER A 119 0.49 15.94 2.56
C SER A 119 1.79 15.12 2.45
N GLY A 120 2.64 15.43 1.47
CA GLY A 120 3.97 14.85 1.31
C GLY A 120 3.97 13.53 0.54
N ASP A 121 5.05 12.76 0.70
CA ASP A 121 5.22 11.51 -0.03
C ASP A 121 4.26 10.42 0.48
N GLY A 122 3.79 9.57 -0.43
CA GLY A 122 3.00 8.40 -0.10
C GLY A 122 3.78 7.32 0.64
N LEU A 123 3.10 6.66 1.58
CA LEU A 123 3.54 5.52 2.35
C LEU A 123 2.71 4.31 1.89
N LEU A 124 3.32 3.41 1.13
CA LEU A 124 2.74 2.08 0.90
C LEU A 124 3.28 1.12 1.95
N CYS A 125 2.38 0.30 2.51
CA CYS A 125 2.70 -0.65 3.57
C CYS A 125 2.77 -2.10 3.16
N ALA A 126 3.08 -2.35 1.89
CA ALA A 126 3.74 -3.60 1.60
C ALA A 126 5.19 -3.47 2.10
N SER A 127 5.40 -3.75 3.39
CA SER A 127 6.77 -3.94 3.90
C SER A 127 7.37 -5.19 3.28
N THR A 128 6.53 -6.15 2.85
CA THR A 128 6.92 -7.38 2.18
C THR A 128 6.19 -7.52 0.85
N PHE A 129 6.92 -7.84 -0.22
CA PHE A 129 6.38 -8.08 -1.56
C PHE A 129 6.77 -9.48 -2.02
N ILE A 130 5.93 -10.13 -2.81
CA ILE A 130 6.28 -11.33 -3.57
C ILE A 130 6.65 -10.89 -4.98
N VAL A 131 7.88 -11.18 -5.38
CA VAL A 131 8.40 -10.98 -6.74
C VAL A 131 8.32 -12.31 -7.47
N THR A 132 7.49 -12.38 -8.50
CA THR A 132 7.31 -13.57 -9.34
C THR A 132 7.97 -13.35 -10.70
N PHE A 133 8.63 -14.38 -11.21
CA PHE A 133 9.29 -14.40 -12.51
C PHE A 133 8.60 -15.38 -13.45
N LYS A 134 8.70 -15.10 -14.76
CA LYS A 134 8.26 -16.02 -15.80
C LYS A 134 8.98 -17.36 -15.65
N ASN A 135 8.28 -18.46 -15.93
CA ASN A 135 8.81 -19.82 -15.76
C ASN A 135 10.11 -20.10 -16.55
N ASP A 136 10.33 -19.41 -17.67
CA ASP A 136 11.52 -19.52 -18.51
C ASP A 136 12.71 -18.68 -18.03
N THR A 137 12.56 -17.93 -16.94
CA THR A 137 13.62 -17.08 -16.39
C THR A 137 14.78 -17.94 -15.85
N PRO A 138 16.03 -17.72 -16.33
CA PRO A 138 17.21 -18.37 -15.79
C PRO A 138 17.45 -18.01 -14.33
N ASP A 139 17.90 -18.99 -13.54
CA ASP A 139 18.11 -18.80 -12.09
C ASP A 139 19.17 -17.73 -11.79
N GLU A 140 20.17 -17.57 -12.66
CA GLU A 140 21.19 -16.52 -12.56
C GLU A 140 20.59 -15.11 -12.54
N ILE A 141 19.51 -14.87 -13.30
CA ILE A 141 18.82 -13.58 -13.31
C ILE A 141 18.09 -13.37 -11.98
N ILE A 142 17.50 -14.43 -11.41
CA ILE A 142 16.81 -14.36 -10.12
C ILE A 142 17.80 -14.07 -9.00
N GLU A 143 18.98 -14.71 -9.02
CA GLU A 143 20.05 -14.42 -8.04
C GLU A 143 20.55 -12.98 -8.15
N GLN A 144 20.76 -12.48 -9.38
CA GLN A 144 21.17 -11.10 -9.60
C GLN A 144 20.14 -10.11 -9.02
N GLN A 145 18.84 -10.40 -9.15
CA GLN A 145 17.78 -9.57 -8.56
C GLN A 145 17.75 -9.66 -7.03
N ILE A 146 18.00 -10.84 -6.46
CA ILE A 146 18.15 -11.02 -5.01
C ILE A 146 19.33 -10.21 -4.48
N GLU A 147 20.48 -10.22 -5.17
CA GLU A 147 21.66 -9.46 -4.78
C GLU A 147 21.41 -7.95 -4.87
N ASN A 148 20.75 -7.49 -5.94
CA ASN A 148 20.36 -6.09 -6.09
C ASN A 148 19.40 -5.63 -4.99
N ALA A 149 18.41 -6.46 -4.65
CA ALA A 149 17.47 -6.19 -3.56
C ALA A 149 18.19 -6.13 -2.20
N LYS A 150 19.14 -7.04 -1.93
CA LYS A 150 19.96 -6.97 -0.71
C LYS A 150 20.84 -5.72 -0.68
N ALA A 151 21.39 -5.32 -1.83
CA ALA A 151 22.21 -4.11 -1.96
C ALA A 151 21.41 -2.82 -1.71
N SER A 152 20.10 -2.81 -1.97
CA SER A 152 19.22 -1.70 -1.62
C SER A 152 18.76 -1.71 -0.16
N GLY A 153 19.24 -2.66 0.66
CA GLY A 153 18.87 -2.79 2.06
C GLY A 153 17.64 -3.67 2.30
N ALA A 154 17.10 -4.32 1.26
CA ALA A 154 15.98 -5.23 1.39
C ALA A 154 16.40 -6.61 1.94
N GLU A 155 15.52 -7.19 2.76
CA GLU A 155 15.68 -8.50 3.38
C GLU A 155 14.88 -9.54 2.59
N ILE A 156 15.53 -10.60 2.11
CA ILE A 156 14.79 -11.71 1.46
C ILE A 156 14.17 -12.60 2.53
N VAL A 157 12.84 -12.70 2.51
CA VAL A 157 12.05 -13.44 3.51
C VAL A 157 11.89 -14.90 3.10
N HIS A 158 11.53 -15.17 1.84
CA HIS A 158 11.30 -16.52 1.34
C HIS A 158 11.69 -16.67 -0.13
N ARG A 159 12.01 -17.89 -0.57
CA ARG A 159 12.31 -18.21 -1.97
C ARG A 159 11.37 -19.30 -2.48
N TYR A 160 10.69 -19.01 -3.58
CA TYR A 160 9.77 -19.91 -4.27
C TYR A 160 10.48 -20.55 -5.48
N ASN A 161 10.58 -21.89 -5.49
CA ASN A 161 11.28 -22.65 -6.54
C ASN A 161 10.43 -23.79 -7.14
N SER A 162 9.14 -23.92 -6.80
CA SER A 162 8.31 -25.06 -7.21
C SER A 162 7.23 -24.69 -8.23
N ALA A 163 6.05 -24.27 -7.77
CA ALA A 163 4.92 -23.86 -8.61
C ALA A 163 5.01 -22.40 -9.06
N ILE A 164 5.76 -21.60 -8.30
CA ILE A 164 6.04 -20.18 -8.57
C ILE A 164 7.57 -20.04 -8.50
N LYS A 165 8.16 -19.40 -9.50
CA LYS A 165 9.57 -18.96 -9.45
C LYS A 165 9.61 -17.53 -8.93
N GLY A 166 10.17 -17.32 -7.75
CA GLY A 166 10.13 -16.01 -7.12
C GLY A 166 10.79 -15.94 -5.75
N PHE A 167 10.69 -14.77 -5.12
CA PHE A 167 11.06 -14.59 -3.73
C PHE A 167 10.16 -13.55 -3.08
N SER A 168 9.94 -13.68 -1.77
CA SER A 168 9.39 -12.59 -0.98
C SER A 168 10.52 -11.74 -0.41
N VAL A 169 10.34 -10.43 -0.49
CA VAL A 169 11.32 -9.43 -0.09
C VAL A 169 10.67 -8.42 0.80
N LYS A 170 11.29 -8.22 1.97
CA LYS A 170 10.95 -7.15 2.89
C LYS A 170 11.80 -5.92 2.58
N VAL A 171 11.17 -4.82 2.21
CA VAL A 171 11.83 -3.60 1.79
C VAL A 171 11.81 -2.59 2.94
N PRO A 172 12.92 -1.91 3.26
CA PRO A 172 12.91 -0.80 4.20
C PRO A 172 11.96 0.30 3.72
N ASP A 173 11.28 0.94 4.66
CA ASP A 173 10.19 1.90 4.46
C ASP A 173 10.48 3.04 3.45
N GLU A 174 11.74 3.31 3.09
CA GLU A 174 12.15 4.37 2.15
C GLU A 174 12.48 3.89 0.72
N SER A 175 12.37 2.58 0.43
CA SER A 175 13.11 1.98 -0.70
C SER A 175 12.31 1.08 -1.64
N VAL A 176 10.99 1.24 -1.74
CA VAL A 176 10.25 0.60 -2.86
C VAL A 176 10.76 1.16 -4.21
N SER A 177 11.19 2.42 -4.24
CA SER A 177 11.83 3.07 -5.39
C SER A 177 13.23 2.53 -5.73
N ALA A 178 13.90 1.82 -4.81
CA ALA A 178 15.21 1.22 -5.03
C ALA A 178 15.13 -0.20 -5.61
N LEU A 179 13.94 -0.82 -5.57
CA LEU A 179 13.65 -2.00 -6.34
C LEU A 179 13.46 -1.59 -7.80
N SER A 180 14.56 -1.38 -8.51
CA SER A 180 14.63 -1.31 -9.97
C SER A 180 14.31 -2.70 -10.57
N LEU A 181 13.10 -3.20 -10.32
CA LEU A 181 12.62 -4.52 -10.76
C LEU A 181 12.02 -4.47 -12.17
N ALA A 182 12.37 -3.47 -12.97
CA ALA A 182 12.02 -3.32 -14.38
C ALA A 182 12.75 -4.34 -15.29
N SER A 183 12.89 -5.58 -14.83
CA SER A 183 13.39 -6.69 -15.63
C SER A 183 12.26 -7.25 -16.49
N PRO A 184 12.46 -7.49 -17.80
CA PRO A 184 11.44 -8.10 -18.68
C PRO A 184 11.05 -9.54 -18.28
N HIS A 185 11.73 -10.09 -17.27
CA HIS A 185 11.52 -11.43 -16.71
C HIS A 185 10.63 -11.45 -15.47
N VAL A 186 10.41 -10.30 -14.81
CA VAL A 186 9.46 -10.19 -13.70
C VAL A 186 8.05 -10.25 -14.29
N GLU A 187 7.24 -11.17 -13.78
CA GLU A 187 5.86 -11.40 -14.19
C GLU A 187 4.89 -10.57 -13.36
N ALA A 188 5.11 -10.51 -12.04
CA ALA A 188 4.28 -9.75 -11.13
C ALA A 188 5.04 -9.37 -9.86
N ILE A 189 4.66 -8.24 -9.27
CA ILE A 189 5.02 -7.84 -7.91
C ILE A 189 3.70 -7.64 -7.16
N GLU A 190 3.48 -8.42 -6.12
CA GLU A 190 2.29 -8.31 -5.28
C GLU A 190 2.67 -8.06 -3.82
N ALA A 191 1.83 -7.33 -3.09
CA ALA A 191 2.01 -7.19 -1.65
C ALA A 191 1.83 -8.55 -0.99
N ASP A 192 2.77 -8.94 -0.12
CA ASP A 192 2.64 -10.16 0.66
C ASP A 192 1.62 -9.90 1.79
N GLY A 193 0.48 -10.58 1.73
CA GLY A 193 -0.54 -10.51 2.76
C GLY A 193 -0.24 -11.48 3.90
N GLU A 194 -0.18 -10.99 5.13
CA GLU A 194 0.04 -11.87 6.28
C GLU A 194 -1.19 -12.76 6.52
N VAL A 195 -1.13 -14.02 6.08
CA VAL A 195 -2.17 -15.02 6.39
C VAL A 195 -1.86 -15.63 7.76
N SER A 196 -2.50 -15.09 8.80
CA SER A 196 -2.44 -15.71 10.12
C SER A 196 -3.40 -16.91 10.19
N THR A 197 -2.85 -18.11 10.44
CA THR A 197 -3.64 -19.28 10.85
C THR A 197 -3.54 -19.44 12.37
N GLN A 198 -4.58 -19.97 13.03
CA GLN A 198 -4.54 -20.26 14.46
C GLN A 198 -3.56 -21.40 14.76
N GLY A 199 -2.28 -21.07 14.83
CA GLY A 199 -1.18 -22.02 15.10
C GLY A 199 0.02 -21.41 15.82
N ARG A 200 0.03 -20.10 16.11
CA ARG A 200 1.18 -19.43 16.75
C ARG A 200 1.50 -19.96 18.16
N SER A 201 0.53 -20.59 18.82
CA SER A 201 0.69 -21.24 20.13
C SER A 201 1.35 -22.64 20.06
N LEU A 202 1.51 -23.24 18.88
CA LEU A 202 2.06 -24.61 18.76
C LEU A 202 3.54 -24.65 18.33
N LEU A 203 4.17 -23.49 18.07
CA LEU A 203 5.54 -23.41 17.56
C LEU A 203 6.57 -22.87 18.56
N THR A 204 6.20 -22.73 19.84
CA THR A 204 7.18 -22.50 20.92
C THR A 204 7.05 -23.58 21.99
N SER A 205 7.60 -24.74 21.67
CA SER A 205 7.99 -25.75 22.66
C SER A 205 9.36 -26.28 22.31
N ASN A 206 10.39 -25.64 22.88
CA ASN A 206 11.56 -26.23 23.54
C ASN A 206 12.45 -25.12 24.11
#